data_AF-A0A3B8R4N0-F1
#
_entry.id   AF-A0A3B8R4N0-F1
#
_cell.length_a   1.000
_cell.length_b   1.000
_cell.length_c   1.000
_cell.angle_alpha   90.00
_cell.angle_beta   90.00
_cell.angle_gamma   90.00
#
_symmetry.space_group_name_H-M   'P 1'
#
loop_
_entity.id
_entity.type
_entity.pdbx_description
1 polymer ?
#
loop_
_entity_poly.entity_id
_entity_poly.type
_entity_poly.pdbx_seq_one_letter_code
_entity_poly.pdbx_strand_id
1 'polypeptide(L)'
;MKRMLINATQTEERRLAIVEGQKLLDYEIEIEGREQRKGNIYQAVVTRVEPSLEACFVDYGEDRHGFLPFKEISKQYFAANVSISQARIQDVIKEGQTLLVQVEKEERGNKGAALTTFISLAGRYVVLMPNNPRGGGVSRRIEGEDRQDLKAALDQLEYPNGMSIIARTAGIGRDPEELQWDLNYLLKLWTAVAGAANGNKEAFLIYQESSLVIRAIRDYFNSEIGEILIDTDDIYEQAHQFMNYVMPEHGHRVKRYRDDAPLFSRFQI
;
A
#
# COMPACT_ATOMS: atom_id res chain seq x y z
N MET A 1 -8.64 13.38 25.40
CA MET A 1 -7.90 13.70 24.16
C MET A 1 -7.25 12.43 23.67
N LYS A 2 -7.49 12.07 22.40
CA LYS A 2 -6.86 10.88 21.80
C LYS A 2 -5.46 11.22 21.29
N ARG A 3 -4.54 10.28 21.44
CA ARG A 3 -3.15 10.39 20.96
C ARG A 3 -2.72 9.09 20.30
N MET A 4 -1.84 9.22 19.32
CA MET A 4 -1.10 8.11 18.75
C MET A 4 0.34 8.20 19.27
N LEU A 5 0.82 7.14 19.89
CA LEU A 5 2.14 7.06 20.50
C LEU A 5 2.95 6.02 19.74
N ILE A 6 4.10 6.42 19.23
CA ILE A 6 5.01 5.57 18.46
C ILE A 6 6.31 5.47 19.23
N ASN A 7 6.62 4.25 19.64
CA ASN A 7 7.85 3.91 20.31
C ASN A 7 8.69 3.00 19.41
N ALA A 8 9.86 3.49 19.02
CA ALA A 8 10.79 2.84 18.11
C ALA A 8 12.24 3.04 18.54
N THR A 9 12.45 3.30 19.84
CA THR A 9 13.79 3.37 20.43
C THR A 9 14.55 2.05 20.26
N GLN A 10 13.84 0.91 20.26
CA GLN A 10 14.39 -0.40 19.97
C GLN A 10 14.40 -0.63 18.46
N THR A 11 15.53 -1.06 17.88
CA THR A 11 15.61 -1.35 16.45
C THR A 11 14.85 -2.64 16.08
N GLU A 12 14.81 -3.61 16.99
CA GLU A 12 14.20 -4.93 16.78
C GLU A 12 12.67 -4.89 16.78
N GLU A 13 12.06 -3.89 17.43
CA GLU A 13 10.61 -3.75 17.50
C GLU A 13 10.15 -2.30 17.41
N ARG A 14 9.11 -2.07 16.63
CA ARG A 14 8.38 -0.79 16.60
C ARG A 14 7.00 -1.03 17.20
N ARG A 15 6.58 -0.12 18.07
CA ARG A 15 5.35 -0.23 18.83
C ARG A 15 4.48 0.99 18.60
N LEU A 16 3.20 0.76 18.39
CA LEU A 16 2.20 1.79 18.24
C LEU A 16 1.09 1.59 19.25
N ALA A 17 0.70 2.67 19.93
CA ALA A 17 -0.44 2.70 20.82
C ALA A 17 -1.36 3.86 20.47
N ILE A 18 -2.66 3.61 20.38
CA ILE A 18 -3.67 4.67 20.36
C ILE A 18 -4.30 4.75 21.74
N VAL A 19 -4.25 5.93 22.35
CA VAL A 19 -4.74 6.14 23.72
C VAL A 19 -5.76 7.26 23.80
N GLU A 20 -6.64 7.18 24.78
CA GLU A 20 -7.49 8.28 25.23
C GLU A 20 -7.21 8.59 26.70
N GLY A 21 -6.50 9.69 26.96
CA GLY A 21 -5.94 9.92 28.29
C GLY A 21 -4.90 8.85 28.64
N GLN A 22 -5.23 7.99 29.60
CA GLN A 22 -4.41 6.84 30.03
C GLN A 22 -5.00 5.49 29.60
N LYS A 23 -6.13 5.50 28.88
CA LYS A 23 -6.76 4.27 28.42
C LYS A 23 -6.16 3.86 27.07
N LEU A 24 -5.55 2.68 27.01
CA LEU A 24 -5.15 2.04 25.76
C LEU A 24 -6.39 1.63 24.97
N LEU A 25 -6.53 2.14 23.75
CA LEU A 25 -7.61 1.80 22.83
C LEU A 25 -7.19 0.75 21.81
N ASP A 26 -5.97 0.89 21.30
CA ASP A 26 -5.41 -0.01 20.29
C ASP A 26 -3.89 -0.12 20.44
N TYR A 27 -3.34 -1.25 20.01
CA TYR A 27 -1.92 -1.55 20.12
C TYR A 27 -1.43 -2.45 19.00
N GLU A 28 -0.35 -2.04 18.33
CA GLU A 28 0.30 -2.81 17.29
C GLU A 28 1.81 -2.90 17.51
N ILE A 29 2.39 -4.01 17.08
CA ILE A 29 3.83 -4.28 17.08
C ILE A 29 4.27 -4.70 15.68
N GLU A 30 5.41 -4.19 15.26
CA GLU A 30 6.15 -4.65 14.07
C GLU A 30 7.54 -5.08 14.52
N ILE A 31 7.87 -6.36 14.30
CA ILE A 31 9.17 -6.95 14.65
C ILE A 31 10.03 -7.02 13.40
N GLU A 32 11.28 -6.58 13.51
CA GLU A 32 12.26 -6.63 12.43
C GLU A 32 12.44 -8.07 11.91
N GLY A 33 12.47 -8.25 10.59
CA GLY A 33 12.57 -9.56 9.94
C GLY A 33 11.30 -10.41 9.94
N ARG A 34 10.21 -9.96 10.56
CA ARG A 34 8.85 -10.54 10.44
C ARG A 34 7.85 -9.55 9.84
N GLU A 35 8.37 -8.68 8.99
CA GLU A 35 7.59 -7.64 8.33
C GLU A 35 6.54 -8.27 7.41
N GLN A 36 5.35 -7.67 7.39
CA GLN A 36 4.31 -8.07 6.46
C GLN A 36 4.79 -7.77 5.04
N ARG A 37 4.79 -8.80 4.19
CA ARG A 37 5.18 -8.70 2.78
C ARG A 37 4.01 -8.38 1.88
N LYS A 38 2.78 -8.52 2.41
CA LYS A 38 1.57 -8.13 1.68
C LYS A 38 1.66 -6.66 1.25
N GLY A 39 1.45 -6.40 -0.04
CA GLY A 39 1.54 -5.07 -0.63
C GLY A 39 2.90 -4.74 -1.25
N ASN A 40 3.96 -5.48 -0.92
CA ASN A 40 5.27 -5.32 -1.55
C ASN A 40 5.17 -5.53 -3.06
N ILE A 41 5.97 -4.75 -3.79
CA ILE A 41 6.08 -4.80 -5.24
C ILE A 41 7.50 -5.22 -5.62
N TYR A 42 7.58 -6.21 -6.49
CA TYR A 42 8.83 -6.80 -6.95
C TYR A 42 8.90 -6.74 -8.46
N GLN A 43 10.13 -6.64 -8.96
CA GLN A 43 10.42 -7.18 -10.27
C GLN A 43 10.54 -8.70 -10.14
N ALA A 44 9.84 -9.42 -11.00
CA ALA A 44 9.83 -10.88 -10.98
C ALA A 44 10.12 -11.44 -12.37
N VAL A 45 10.64 -12.67 -12.41
CA VAL A 45 10.96 -13.40 -13.64
C VAL A 45 10.11 -14.65 -13.68
N VAL A 46 9.39 -14.87 -14.78
CA VAL A 46 8.61 -16.10 -14.99
C VAL A 46 9.55 -17.30 -15.05
N THR A 47 9.35 -18.25 -14.14
CA THR A 47 10.18 -19.46 -14.06
C THR A 47 9.58 -20.63 -14.82
N ARG A 48 8.24 -20.78 -14.75
CA ARG A 48 7.49 -21.78 -15.52
C ARG A 48 6.05 -21.34 -15.75
N VAL A 49 5.48 -21.78 -16.86
CA VAL A 49 4.06 -21.59 -17.19
C VAL A 49 3.32 -22.91 -17.03
N GLU A 50 2.18 -22.90 -16.33
CA GLU A 50 1.40 -24.08 -15.97
C GLU A 50 -0.03 -23.97 -16.51
N PRO A 51 -0.30 -24.44 -17.75
CA PRO A 51 -1.61 -24.31 -18.38
C PRO A 51 -2.73 -24.99 -17.61
N SER A 52 -2.46 -26.13 -16.98
CA SER A 52 -3.45 -26.88 -16.18
C SER A 52 -3.96 -26.11 -14.97
N LEU A 53 -3.19 -25.15 -14.47
CA LEU A 53 -3.57 -24.28 -13.36
C LEU A 53 -4.04 -22.89 -13.83
N GLU A 54 -4.00 -22.63 -15.15
CA GLU A 54 -4.14 -21.30 -15.74
C GLU A 54 -3.28 -20.26 -14.99
N ALA A 55 -2.01 -20.57 -14.76
CA ALA A 55 -1.12 -19.74 -13.94
C ALA A 55 0.34 -19.90 -14.35
N CYS A 56 1.19 -18.97 -13.92
CA CYS A 56 2.64 -19.12 -13.98
C CYS A 56 3.25 -18.99 -12.59
N PHE A 57 4.44 -19.55 -12.44
CA PHE A 57 5.26 -19.34 -11.26
C PHE A 57 6.36 -18.34 -11.58
N VAL A 58 6.65 -17.47 -10.62
CA VAL A 58 7.65 -16.41 -10.81
C VAL A 58 8.66 -16.44 -9.67
N ASP A 59 9.92 -16.22 -10.02
CA ASP A 59 10.95 -15.86 -9.06
C ASP A 59 10.88 -14.35 -8.84
N TYR A 60 10.81 -13.94 -7.58
CA TYR A 60 10.73 -12.54 -7.16
C TYR A 60 11.78 -12.22 -6.08
N GLY A 61 12.78 -13.09 -5.91
CA GLY A 61 13.90 -12.93 -4.97
C GLY A 61 13.68 -13.57 -3.59
N GLU A 62 12.58 -14.28 -3.40
CA GLU A 62 12.27 -15.01 -2.15
C GLU A 62 12.51 -16.52 -2.31
N ASP A 63 12.63 -17.23 -1.19
CA ASP A 63 12.94 -18.67 -1.15
C ASP A 63 11.96 -19.55 -1.94
N ARG A 64 10.69 -19.14 -2.02
CA ARG A 64 9.65 -19.85 -2.77
C ARG A 64 9.18 -19.01 -3.93
N HIS A 65 8.98 -19.67 -5.07
CA HIS A 65 8.37 -19.01 -6.23
C HIS A 65 6.93 -18.56 -5.90
N GLY A 66 6.58 -17.37 -6.36
CA GLY A 66 5.23 -16.84 -6.27
C GLY A 66 4.31 -17.49 -7.29
N PHE A 67 3.03 -17.56 -6.95
CA PHE A 67 1.96 -18.06 -7.81
C PHE A 67 1.21 -16.88 -8.43
N LEU A 68 1.24 -16.76 -9.76
CA LEU A 68 0.59 -15.70 -10.52
C LEU A 68 -0.50 -16.28 -11.44
N PRO A 69 -1.79 -16.19 -11.06
CA PRO A 69 -2.91 -16.65 -11.87
C PRO A 69 -3.04 -15.84 -13.16
N PHE A 70 -3.48 -16.46 -14.26
CA PHE A 70 -3.65 -15.81 -15.56
C PHE A 70 -4.61 -14.60 -15.49
N LYS A 71 -5.68 -14.71 -14.71
CA LYS A 71 -6.65 -13.63 -14.49
C LYS A 71 -6.05 -12.39 -13.79
N GLU A 72 -4.90 -12.54 -13.12
CA GLU A 72 -4.18 -11.49 -12.40
C GLU A 72 -3.03 -10.90 -13.26
N ILE A 73 -2.95 -11.27 -14.54
CA ILE A 73 -1.95 -10.77 -15.47
C ILE A 73 -2.55 -9.67 -16.34
N SER A 74 -1.96 -8.48 -16.27
CA SER A 74 -2.33 -7.33 -17.07
C SER A 74 -2.01 -7.61 -18.53
N LYS A 75 -2.95 -7.22 -19.40
CA LYS A 75 -2.85 -7.43 -20.84
C LYS A 75 -1.64 -6.76 -21.48
N GLN A 76 -1.03 -5.78 -20.79
CA GLN A 76 0.21 -5.15 -21.24
C GLN A 76 1.38 -6.14 -21.35
N TYR A 77 1.32 -7.27 -20.64
CA TYR A 77 2.34 -8.32 -20.68
C TYR A 77 2.06 -9.39 -21.74
N PHE A 78 0.93 -9.33 -22.45
CA PHE A 78 0.57 -10.33 -23.44
C PHE A 78 1.35 -10.09 -24.73
N ALA A 79 1.76 -11.17 -25.40
CA ALA A 79 2.34 -11.09 -26.72
C ALA A 79 1.38 -10.41 -27.73
N ALA A 80 1.91 -9.47 -28.53
CA ALA A 80 1.13 -8.55 -29.38
C ALA A 80 0.23 -9.20 -30.44
N ASN A 81 0.46 -10.47 -30.79
CA ASN A 81 -0.22 -11.16 -31.89
C ASN A 81 -1.32 -12.14 -31.45
N VAL A 82 -1.74 -12.12 -30.17
CA VAL A 82 -2.76 -13.04 -29.65
C VAL A 82 -4.07 -12.30 -29.39
N SER A 83 -5.17 -12.83 -29.91
CA SER A 83 -6.51 -12.31 -29.59
C SER A 83 -6.79 -12.46 -28.10
N ILE A 84 -7.05 -11.34 -27.41
CA ILE A 84 -7.29 -11.28 -25.96
C ILE A 84 -8.45 -12.21 -25.53
N SER A 85 -9.48 -12.37 -26.37
CA SER A 85 -10.67 -13.17 -26.04
C SER A 85 -10.44 -14.69 -26.08
N GLN A 86 -9.37 -15.15 -26.71
CA GLN A 86 -9.01 -16.56 -26.85
C GLN A 86 -7.62 -16.87 -26.26
N ALA A 87 -7.01 -15.87 -25.60
CA ALA A 87 -5.69 -15.98 -25.05
C ALA A 87 -5.66 -17.06 -23.95
N ARG A 88 -4.76 -18.02 -24.12
CA ARG A 88 -4.36 -18.95 -23.05
C ARG A 88 -3.00 -18.55 -22.54
N ILE A 89 -2.69 -18.87 -21.30
CA ILE A 89 -1.48 -18.38 -20.65
C ILE A 89 -0.19 -18.78 -21.40
N GLN A 90 -0.13 -20.01 -21.92
CA GLN A 90 1.01 -20.51 -22.70
C GLN A 90 1.23 -19.77 -24.03
N ASP A 91 0.20 -19.10 -24.54
CA ASP A 91 0.26 -18.38 -25.81
C ASP A 91 0.78 -16.95 -25.60
N VAL A 92 0.63 -16.39 -24.38
CA VAL A 92 0.86 -14.97 -24.10
C VAL A 92 1.94 -14.67 -23.07
N ILE A 93 2.32 -15.65 -22.23
CA ILE A 93 3.39 -15.53 -21.22
C ILE A 93 4.47 -16.56 -21.50
N LYS A 94 5.72 -16.16 -21.35
CA LYS A 94 6.89 -17.01 -21.61
C LYS A 94 7.81 -17.10 -20.40
N GLU A 95 8.52 -18.22 -20.28
CA GLU A 95 9.61 -18.36 -19.33
C GLU A 95 10.71 -17.32 -19.60
N GLY A 96 11.32 -16.81 -18.54
CA GLY A 96 12.29 -15.72 -18.59
C GLY A 96 11.69 -14.32 -18.79
N GLN A 97 10.36 -14.20 -18.98
CA GLN A 97 9.71 -12.90 -19.08
C GLN A 97 9.71 -12.19 -17.73
N THR A 98 10.12 -10.92 -17.73
CA THR A 98 10.08 -10.06 -16.55
C THR A 98 8.70 -9.43 -16.38
N LEU A 99 8.18 -9.43 -15.15
CA LEU A 99 6.87 -8.89 -14.77
C LEU A 99 7.01 -8.03 -13.51
N LEU A 100 6.29 -6.92 -13.45
CA LEU A 100 6.06 -6.20 -12.19
C LEU A 100 4.92 -6.89 -11.44
N VAL A 101 5.17 -7.36 -10.23
CA VAL A 101 4.20 -8.12 -9.42
C VAL A 101 4.06 -7.52 -8.03
N GLN A 102 2.86 -7.60 -7.47
CA GLN A 102 2.53 -7.24 -6.11
C GLN A 102 2.08 -8.47 -5.32
N VAL A 103 2.51 -8.57 -4.07
CA VAL A 103 2.06 -9.62 -3.14
C VAL A 103 0.64 -9.32 -2.66
N GLU A 104 -0.33 -10.14 -3.09
CA GLU A 104 -1.73 -10.05 -2.64
C GLU A 104 -1.94 -10.84 -1.35
N LYS A 105 -1.34 -12.04 -1.28
CA LYS A 105 -1.40 -12.93 -0.11
C LYS A 105 -0.02 -13.50 0.16
N GLU A 106 0.38 -13.45 1.42
CA GLU A 106 1.64 -13.99 1.88
C GLU A 106 1.69 -15.51 1.75
N GLU A 107 2.91 -16.03 1.86
CA GLU A 107 3.16 -17.47 1.90
C GLU A 107 2.39 -18.12 3.05
N ARG A 108 1.78 -19.28 2.77
CA ARG A 108 1.04 -20.02 3.78
C ARG A 108 1.42 -21.49 3.74
N GLY A 109 2.08 -21.93 4.81
CA GLY A 109 2.59 -23.30 4.93
C GLY A 109 3.57 -23.60 3.80
N ASN A 110 3.21 -24.52 2.91
CA ASN A 110 4.05 -24.90 1.78
C ASN A 110 3.72 -24.16 0.47
N LYS A 111 2.73 -23.28 0.46
CA LYS A 111 2.33 -22.51 -0.73
C LYS A 111 3.09 -21.19 -0.76
N GLY A 112 3.72 -20.89 -1.89
CA GLY A 112 4.30 -19.58 -2.17
C GLY A 112 3.24 -18.47 -2.20
N ALA A 113 3.71 -17.22 -2.22
CA ALA A 113 2.84 -16.05 -2.19
C ALA A 113 1.91 -15.99 -3.40
N ALA A 114 0.68 -15.51 -3.22
CA ALA A 114 -0.21 -15.21 -4.34
C ALA A 114 0.09 -13.79 -4.83
N LEU A 115 0.32 -13.67 -6.14
CA LEU A 115 0.75 -12.45 -6.77
C LEU A 115 -0.28 -11.93 -7.77
N THR A 116 -0.22 -10.62 -8.01
CA THR A 116 -0.94 -9.97 -9.10
C THR A 116 -0.03 -9.01 -9.83
N THR A 117 -0.26 -8.80 -11.12
CA THR A 117 0.38 -7.70 -11.84
C THR A 117 -0.45 -6.43 -11.78
N PHE A 118 -1.70 -6.48 -11.30
CA PHE A 118 -2.54 -5.29 -11.12
C PHE A 118 -2.14 -4.60 -9.83
N ILE A 119 -1.22 -3.65 -9.96
CA ILE A 119 -0.67 -2.92 -8.82
C ILE A 119 -1.79 -2.11 -8.16
N SER A 120 -1.77 -2.09 -6.84
CA SER A 120 -2.64 -1.29 -6.00
C SER A 120 -1.81 -0.54 -4.97
N LEU A 121 -1.94 0.78 -4.92
CA LEU A 121 -1.27 1.63 -3.94
C LEU A 121 -2.34 2.23 -3.03
N ALA A 122 -2.38 1.78 -1.78
CA ALA A 122 -3.38 2.24 -0.83
C ALA A 122 -2.92 3.55 -0.17
N GLY A 123 -3.63 4.63 -0.49
CA GLY A 123 -3.60 5.89 0.25
C GLY A 123 -4.60 5.87 1.39
N ARG A 124 -4.80 7.02 2.03
CA ARG A 124 -5.70 7.15 3.16
C ARG A 124 -7.17 7.15 2.74
N TYR A 125 -7.50 7.94 1.73
CA TYR A 125 -8.86 8.14 1.25
C TYR A 125 -9.14 7.38 -0.04
N VAL A 126 -8.12 7.20 -0.88
CA VAL A 126 -8.25 6.49 -2.15
C VAL A 126 -7.21 5.37 -2.30
N VAL A 127 -7.50 4.41 -3.17
CA VAL A 127 -6.52 3.42 -3.64
C VAL A 127 -6.28 3.67 -5.12
N LEU A 128 -5.03 3.86 -5.51
CA LEU A 128 -4.64 4.03 -6.90
C LEU A 128 -4.35 2.66 -7.54
N MET A 129 -4.95 2.42 -8.70
CA MET A 129 -4.73 1.24 -9.54
C MET A 129 -4.11 1.70 -10.88
N PRO A 130 -2.78 1.86 -10.96
CA PRO A 130 -2.14 2.55 -12.08
C PRO A 130 -2.16 1.78 -13.40
N ASN A 131 -2.40 0.46 -13.38
CA ASN A 131 -2.40 -0.39 -14.56
C ASN A 131 -3.68 -1.24 -14.70
N ASN A 132 -4.76 -0.81 -14.05
CA ASN A 132 -6.07 -1.42 -14.18
C ASN A 132 -7.15 -0.35 -14.39
N PRO A 133 -7.50 0.03 -15.62
CA PRO A 133 -8.49 1.07 -15.89
C PRO A 133 -9.93 0.66 -15.50
N ARG A 134 -10.18 -0.63 -15.23
CA ARG A 134 -11.52 -1.15 -14.87
C ARG A 134 -11.68 -1.42 -13.38
N GLY A 135 -10.65 -1.14 -12.58
CA GLY A 135 -10.63 -1.45 -11.14
C GLY A 135 -11.30 -0.43 -10.24
N GLY A 136 -11.66 0.75 -10.76
CA GLY A 136 -12.08 1.90 -9.95
C GLY A 136 -13.52 1.85 -9.44
N GLY A 137 -13.84 2.80 -8.56
CA GLY A 137 -15.20 3.02 -8.04
C GLY A 137 -15.23 3.40 -6.56
N VAL A 138 -16.35 3.12 -5.90
CA VAL A 138 -16.53 3.37 -4.46
C VAL A 138 -16.56 2.03 -3.72
N SER A 139 -15.90 1.98 -2.54
CA SER A 139 -15.93 0.81 -1.65
C SER A 139 -17.33 0.23 -1.47
N ARG A 140 -17.44 -1.10 -1.49
CA ARG A 140 -18.71 -1.82 -1.32
C ARG A 140 -19.35 -1.62 0.05
N ARG A 141 -18.59 -1.14 1.03
CA ARG A 141 -19.09 -0.85 2.39
C ARG A 141 -19.83 0.48 2.47
N ILE A 142 -19.86 1.26 1.38
CA ILE A 142 -20.46 2.59 1.32
C ILE A 142 -21.70 2.52 0.42
N GLU A 143 -22.81 2.98 0.96
CA GLU A 143 -24.14 2.91 0.35
C GLU A 143 -24.87 4.24 0.50
N GLY A 144 -26.02 4.39 -0.17
CA GLY A 144 -26.86 5.58 -0.01
C GLY A 144 -26.24 6.88 -0.56
N GLU A 145 -26.48 7.97 0.15
CA GLU A 145 -26.07 9.34 -0.19
C GLU A 145 -24.54 9.48 -0.17
N ASP A 146 -23.87 8.97 0.88
CA ASP A 146 -22.40 8.97 1.00
C ASP A 146 -21.70 8.39 -0.25
N ARG A 147 -22.29 7.37 -0.86
CA ARG A 147 -21.76 6.74 -2.08
C ARG A 147 -21.88 7.67 -3.30
N GLN A 148 -22.99 8.40 -3.41
CA GLN A 148 -23.23 9.34 -4.51
C GLN A 148 -22.30 10.54 -4.39
N ASP A 149 -22.16 11.08 -3.18
CA ASP A 149 -21.29 12.21 -2.89
C ASP A 149 -19.82 11.88 -3.14
N LEU A 150 -19.36 10.73 -2.62
CA LEU A 150 -18.01 10.27 -2.89
C LEU A 150 -17.76 10.06 -4.38
N LYS A 151 -18.72 9.50 -5.11
CA LYS A 151 -18.58 9.32 -6.55
C LYS A 151 -18.45 10.68 -7.26
N ALA A 152 -19.27 11.66 -6.91
CA ALA A 152 -19.20 13.01 -7.45
C ALA A 152 -17.87 13.72 -7.11
N ALA A 153 -17.31 13.46 -5.93
CA ALA A 153 -16.00 13.96 -5.54
C ALA A 153 -14.87 13.27 -6.34
N LEU A 154 -14.94 11.95 -6.52
CA LEU A 154 -13.97 11.19 -7.33
C LEU A 154 -13.95 11.65 -8.80
N ASP A 155 -15.11 12.00 -9.36
CA ASP A 155 -15.23 12.46 -10.75
C ASP A 155 -14.53 13.81 -10.99
N GLN A 156 -14.18 14.56 -9.92
CA GLN A 156 -13.43 15.82 -9.99
C GLN A 156 -11.91 15.63 -9.91
N LEU A 157 -11.43 14.42 -9.60
CA LEU A 157 -10.01 14.17 -9.41
C LEU A 157 -9.26 14.05 -10.73
N GLU A 158 -8.06 14.62 -10.76
CA GLU A 158 -7.19 14.61 -11.93
C GLU A 158 -6.12 13.52 -11.78
N TYR A 159 -6.10 12.59 -12.74
CA TYR A 159 -5.07 11.56 -12.84
C TYR A 159 -4.91 11.07 -14.29
N PRO A 160 -3.75 10.47 -14.64
CA PRO A 160 -3.49 10.04 -16.01
C PRO A 160 -4.48 8.98 -16.54
N ASN A 161 -4.72 9.03 -17.85
CA ASN A 161 -5.52 8.02 -18.55
C ASN A 161 -4.94 6.61 -18.38
N GLY A 162 -5.82 5.62 -18.28
CA GLY A 162 -5.44 4.21 -18.12
C GLY A 162 -5.29 3.75 -16.67
N MET A 163 -5.31 4.67 -15.72
CA MET A 163 -5.39 4.38 -14.29
C MET A 163 -6.84 4.35 -13.81
N SER A 164 -7.06 3.80 -12.62
CA SER A 164 -8.33 3.97 -11.90
C SER A 164 -8.11 4.14 -10.41
N ILE A 165 -9.13 4.62 -9.71
CA ILE A 165 -9.07 4.89 -8.27
C ILE A 165 -10.27 4.29 -7.55
N ILE A 166 -10.08 3.85 -6.31
CA ILE A 166 -11.14 3.31 -5.44
C ILE A 166 -11.26 4.19 -4.19
N ALA A 167 -12.44 4.77 -3.93
CA ALA A 167 -12.67 5.47 -2.66
C ALA A 167 -12.76 4.48 -1.48
N ARG A 168 -12.01 4.78 -0.41
CA ARG A 168 -12.04 4.10 0.88
C ARG A 168 -13.12 4.71 1.79
N THR A 169 -13.55 3.96 2.80
CA THR A 169 -14.52 4.44 3.82
C THR A 169 -14.05 5.70 4.55
N ALA A 170 -12.74 5.89 4.73
CA ALA A 170 -12.18 7.08 5.34
C ALA A 170 -12.35 8.36 4.49
N GLY A 171 -12.67 8.23 3.20
CA GLY A 171 -12.92 9.37 2.31
C GLY A 171 -14.32 9.98 2.44
N ILE A 172 -15.25 9.36 3.18
CA ILE A 172 -16.60 9.89 3.37
C ILE A 172 -16.52 11.29 4.00
N GLY A 173 -17.22 12.25 3.41
CA GLY A 173 -17.28 13.64 3.86
C GLY A 173 -15.98 14.44 3.65
N ARG A 174 -15.05 13.93 2.83
CA ARG A 174 -13.83 14.65 2.44
C ARG A 174 -14.04 15.43 1.16
N ASP A 175 -13.47 16.63 1.12
CA ASP A 175 -13.55 17.49 -0.06
C ASP A 175 -12.63 16.96 -1.17
N PRO A 176 -12.94 17.25 -2.46
CA PRO A 176 -12.12 16.80 -3.60
C PRO A 176 -10.65 17.20 -3.49
N GLU A 177 -10.35 18.35 -2.88
CA GLU A 177 -8.96 18.80 -2.67
C GLU A 177 -8.17 17.86 -1.74
N GLU A 178 -8.78 17.42 -0.62
CA GLU A 178 -8.15 16.45 0.30
C GLU A 178 -7.91 15.10 -0.39
N LEU A 179 -8.88 14.65 -1.20
CA LEU A 179 -8.75 13.42 -1.99
C LEU A 179 -7.63 13.55 -3.04
N GLN A 180 -7.49 14.73 -3.66
CA GLN A 180 -6.44 15.00 -4.65
C GLN A 180 -5.05 15.02 -4.01
N TRP A 181 -4.88 15.53 -2.79
CA TRP A 181 -3.59 15.47 -2.08
C TRP A 181 -3.14 14.02 -1.83
N ASP A 182 -4.04 13.16 -1.34
CA ASP A 182 -3.77 11.73 -1.17
C ASP A 182 -3.44 11.06 -2.51
N LEU A 183 -4.21 11.35 -3.58
CA LEU A 183 -3.96 10.82 -4.91
C LEU A 183 -2.61 11.27 -5.49
N ASN A 184 -2.23 12.54 -5.33
CA ASN A 184 -0.96 13.07 -5.80
C ASN A 184 0.24 12.38 -5.14
N TYR A 185 0.14 12.08 -3.85
CA TYR A 185 1.14 11.28 -3.15
C TYR A 185 1.28 9.88 -3.79
N LEU A 186 0.16 9.20 -4.07
CA LEU A 186 0.17 7.88 -4.71
C LEU A 186 0.72 7.91 -6.15
N LEU A 187 0.42 8.97 -6.92
CA LEU A 187 0.96 9.14 -8.27
C LEU A 187 2.48 9.35 -8.25
N LYS A 188 3.00 10.12 -7.28
CA LYS A 188 4.44 10.29 -7.08
C LYS A 188 5.11 8.97 -6.69
N LEU A 189 4.48 8.21 -5.78
CA LEU A 189 4.94 6.88 -5.39
C LEU A 189 4.98 5.94 -6.60
N TRP A 190 3.91 5.89 -7.39
CA TRP A 190 3.86 5.08 -8.61
C TRP A 190 4.96 5.45 -9.60
N THR A 191 5.23 6.74 -9.78
CA THR A 191 6.31 7.21 -10.66
C THR A 191 7.67 6.68 -10.21
N ALA A 192 7.94 6.67 -8.90
CA ALA A 192 9.18 6.10 -8.35
C ALA A 192 9.25 4.58 -8.55
N VAL A 193 8.16 3.85 -8.29
CA VAL A 193 8.07 2.39 -8.49
C VAL A 193 8.28 2.02 -9.96
N ALA A 194 7.57 2.67 -10.88
CA ALA A 194 7.68 2.43 -12.31
C ALA A 194 9.07 2.80 -12.85
N GLY A 195 9.68 3.87 -12.31
CA GLY A 195 11.05 4.26 -12.64
C GLY A 195 12.08 3.22 -12.23
N ALA A 196 11.96 2.66 -11.03
CA ALA A 196 12.87 1.65 -10.50
C ALA A 196 12.74 0.28 -11.19
N ALA A 197 11.59 -0.03 -11.79
CA ALA A 197 11.40 -1.24 -12.59
C ALA A 197 12.15 -1.23 -13.93
N ASN A 198 12.61 -0.07 -14.42
CA ASN A 198 13.25 0.02 -15.73
C ASN A 198 14.75 -0.34 -15.66
N GLY A 199 15.17 -1.32 -16.46
CA GLY A 199 16.58 -1.54 -16.79
C GLY A 199 17.24 -2.78 -16.16
N ASN A 200 16.64 -3.36 -15.13
CA ASN A 200 17.09 -4.63 -14.57
C ASN A 200 16.33 -5.81 -15.18
N LYS A 201 16.96 -6.98 -15.29
CA LYS A 201 16.30 -8.23 -15.72
C LYS A 201 16.15 -9.24 -14.60
N GLU A 202 16.80 -8.99 -13.47
CA GLU A 202 16.79 -9.88 -12.32
C GLU A 202 15.59 -9.62 -11.42
N ALA A 203 15.32 -10.57 -10.53
CA ALA A 203 14.27 -10.46 -9.53
C ALA A 203 14.78 -9.64 -8.33
N PHE A 204 14.03 -8.62 -7.92
CA PHE A 204 14.37 -7.80 -6.75
C PHE A 204 13.16 -7.04 -6.20
N LEU A 205 13.25 -6.66 -4.93
CA LEU A 205 12.27 -5.81 -4.25
C LEU A 205 12.37 -4.37 -4.78
N ILE A 206 11.27 -3.85 -5.33
CA ILE A 206 11.19 -2.46 -5.82
C ILE A 206 10.60 -1.55 -4.75
N TYR A 207 9.51 -2.00 -4.14
CA TYR A 207 8.81 -1.25 -3.10
C TYR A 207 8.42 -2.19 -1.98
N GLN A 208 8.89 -1.83 -0.79
CA GLN A 208 8.44 -2.39 0.46
C GLN A 208 7.21 -1.60 0.92
N GLU A 209 6.14 -2.31 1.29
CA GLU A 209 4.96 -1.68 1.85
C GLU A 209 5.32 -0.83 3.07
N SER A 210 4.55 0.24 3.27
CA SER A 210 4.81 1.27 4.27
C SER A 210 5.09 0.69 5.68
N SER A 211 6.00 1.33 6.41
CA SER A 211 6.31 0.98 7.81
C SER A 211 5.06 1.04 8.69
N LEU A 212 5.07 0.36 9.84
CA LEU A 212 4.00 0.40 10.84
C LEU A 212 3.45 1.82 11.06
N VAL A 213 4.35 2.80 11.16
CA VAL A 213 4.02 4.19 11.44
C VAL A 213 3.22 4.83 10.31
N ILE A 214 3.70 4.71 9.08
CA ILE A 214 3.02 5.28 7.92
C ILE A 214 1.67 4.57 7.69
N ARG A 215 1.64 3.24 7.86
CA ARG A 215 0.38 2.46 7.78
C ARG A 215 -0.62 2.91 8.84
N ALA A 216 -0.18 3.11 10.07
CA ALA A 216 -1.08 3.52 11.14
C ALA A 216 -1.58 4.96 10.97
N ILE A 217 -0.74 5.89 10.50
CA ILE A 217 -1.20 7.23 10.14
C ILE A 217 -2.21 7.14 8.99
N ARG A 218 -1.91 6.38 7.94
CA ARG A 218 -2.83 6.17 6.81
C ARG A 218 -4.18 5.61 7.27
N ASP A 219 -4.16 4.54 8.06
CA ASP A 219 -5.35 3.72 8.32
C ASP A 219 -6.14 4.16 9.57
N TYR A 220 -5.47 4.72 10.60
CA TYR A 220 -6.10 5.02 11.90
C TYR A 220 -6.15 6.49 12.28
N PHE A 221 -5.34 7.36 11.65
CA PHE A 221 -5.42 8.79 11.97
C PHE A 221 -6.85 9.32 11.72
N ASN A 222 -7.29 10.30 12.49
CA ASN A 222 -8.52 11.04 12.25
C ASN A 222 -8.47 12.37 13.05
N SER A 223 -9.47 13.23 12.86
CA SER A 223 -9.51 14.56 13.49
C SER A 223 -9.57 14.52 15.02
N GLU A 224 -9.99 13.42 15.64
CA GLU A 224 -10.03 13.24 17.10
C GLU A 224 -8.64 12.99 17.71
N ILE A 225 -7.68 12.50 16.90
CA ILE A 225 -6.29 12.33 17.33
C ILE A 225 -5.62 13.70 17.36
N GLY A 226 -5.44 14.23 18.57
CA GLY A 226 -4.88 15.57 18.78
C GLY A 226 -3.37 15.64 18.52
N GLU A 227 -2.65 14.57 18.86
CA GLU A 227 -1.18 14.52 18.77
C GLU A 227 -0.71 13.12 18.35
N ILE A 228 0.32 13.08 17.51
CA ILE A 228 1.11 11.89 17.19
C ILE A 228 2.50 12.11 17.78
N LEU A 229 2.87 11.34 18.81
CA LEU A 229 4.15 11.48 19.50
C LEU A 229 5.09 10.37 19.08
N ILE A 230 6.30 10.74 18.63
CA ILE A 230 7.30 9.81 18.08
C ILE A 230 8.64 9.99 18.81
N ASP A 231 9.20 8.90 19.33
CA ASP A 231 10.38 8.90 20.19
C ASP A 231 11.74 8.80 19.47
N THR A 232 11.75 8.67 18.14
CA THR A 232 12.95 8.70 17.30
C THR A 232 12.88 9.75 16.18
N ASP A 233 14.04 10.31 15.79
CA ASP A 233 14.12 11.44 14.86
C ASP A 233 13.86 11.03 13.40
N ASP A 234 14.41 9.91 12.96
CA ASP A 234 14.25 9.36 11.61
C ASP A 234 12.79 9.04 11.28
N ILE A 235 12.07 8.42 12.23
CA ILE A 235 10.66 8.09 12.07
C ILE A 235 9.80 9.36 12.16
N TYR A 236 10.16 10.29 13.04
CA TYR A 236 9.48 11.58 13.11
C TYR A 236 9.56 12.32 11.77
N GLU A 237 10.74 12.39 11.15
CA GLU A 237 10.93 13.04 9.86
C GLU A 237 10.09 12.38 8.76
N GLN A 238 10.10 11.04 8.69
CA GLN A 238 9.29 10.29 7.72
C GLN A 238 7.78 10.53 7.91
N ALA A 239 7.30 10.43 9.15
CA ALA A 239 5.89 10.65 9.49
C ALA A 239 5.45 12.10 9.21
N HIS A 240 6.30 13.07 9.55
CA HIS A 240 6.04 14.49 9.32
C HIS A 240 6.02 14.81 7.81
N GLN A 241 6.94 14.26 7.03
CA GLN A 241 6.93 14.40 5.56
C GLN A 241 5.65 13.80 4.97
N PHE A 242 5.29 12.57 5.36
CA PHE A 242 4.07 11.93 4.89
C PHE A 242 2.82 12.75 5.23
N MET A 243 2.70 13.22 6.47
CA MET A 243 1.59 14.06 6.91
C MET A 243 1.50 15.34 6.10
N ASN A 244 2.63 16.02 5.83
CA ASN A 244 2.62 17.25 5.05
C ASN A 244 2.25 17.07 3.57
N TYR A 245 2.50 15.88 3.00
CA TYR A 245 2.09 15.60 1.62
C TYR A 245 0.61 15.19 1.51
N VAL A 246 0.11 14.41 2.47
CA VAL A 246 -1.23 13.80 2.39
C VAL A 246 -2.30 14.61 3.13
N MET A 247 -1.93 15.24 4.23
CA MET A 247 -2.82 16.01 5.13
C MET A 247 -2.08 17.24 5.68
N PRO A 248 -1.70 18.22 4.83
CA PRO A 248 -0.85 19.35 5.21
C PRO A 248 -1.38 20.12 6.43
N GLU A 249 -2.70 20.27 6.56
CA GLU A 249 -3.34 20.94 7.70
C GLU A 249 -3.05 20.27 9.05
N HIS A 250 -2.73 18.98 9.05
CA HIS A 250 -2.48 18.17 10.24
C HIS A 250 -0.99 17.94 10.51
N GLY A 251 -0.08 18.48 9.69
CA GLY A 251 1.36 18.34 9.86
C GLY A 251 1.85 18.69 11.27
N HIS A 252 1.33 19.78 11.84
CA HIS A 252 1.67 20.27 13.18
C HIS A 252 1.30 19.31 14.34
N ARG A 253 0.48 18.28 14.08
CA ARG A 253 0.11 17.28 15.10
C ARG A 253 1.16 16.20 15.28
N VAL A 254 2.05 16.02 14.31
CA VAL A 254 3.20 15.12 14.42
C VAL A 254 4.28 15.82 15.25
N LYS A 255 4.64 15.25 16.40
CA LYS A 255 5.59 15.84 17.34
C LYS A 255 6.65 14.84 17.75
N ARG A 256 7.89 15.33 17.80
CA ARG A 256 9.04 14.59 18.32
C ARG A 256 9.01 14.60 19.85
N TYR A 257 9.00 13.42 20.47
CA TYR A 257 8.99 13.23 21.92
C TYR A 257 10.41 13.14 22.51
N ARG A 258 10.80 14.09 23.37
CA ARG A 258 12.19 14.23 23.85
C ARG A 258 12.33 14.25 25.38
N ASP A 259 11.31 13.82 26.14
CA ASP A 259 11.44 13.77 27.60
C ASP A 259 12.36 12.60 28.03
N ASP A 260 12.88 12.68 29.25
CA ASP A 260 13.74 11.64 29.86
C ASP A 260 12.99 10.33 30.13
N ALA A 261 11.70 10.40 30.44
CA ALA A 261 10.89 9.22 30.72
C ALA A 261 10.55 8.51 29.39
N PRO A 262 10.60 7.17 29.31
CA PRO A 262 10.17 6.46 28.12
C PRO A 262 8.71 6.78 27.76
N LEU A 263 8.43 6.93 26.45
CA LEU A 263 7.15 7.44 25.96
C LEU A 263 5.93 6.72 26.56
N PHE A 264 5.89 5.39 26.51
CA PHE A 264 4.73 4.64 27.03
C PHE A 264 4.62 4.75 28.56
N SER A 265 5.75 4.68 29.27
CA SER A 265 5.79 4.88 30.73
C SER A 265 5.28 6.26 31.15
N ARG A 266 5.56 7.31 30.37
CA ARG A 266 5.01 8.67 30.60
C ARG A 266 3.49 8.71 30.57
N PHE A 267 2.87 7.89 29.71
CA PHE A 267 1.41 7.77 29.56
C PHE A 267 0.80 6.63 30.39
N GLN A 268 1.61 5.91 31.16
CA GLN A 268 1.19 4.80 32.04
C GLN A 268 0.55 3.62 31.28
N ILE A 269 1.11 3.28 30.13
CA ILE A 269 0.71 2.13 29.30
C ILE A 269 1.89 1.21 29.01
#